data_AF-A0A973FR94-F1
#
_entry.id   AF-A0A973FR94-F1
#
_cell.length_a   1.000
_cell.length_b   1.000
_cell.length_c   1.000
_cell.angle_alpha   90.00
_cell.angle_beta   90.00
_cell.angle_gamma   90.00
#
_symmetry.space_group_name_H-M   'P 1'
#
loop_
_entity.id
_entity.type
_entity.pdbx_description
1 polymer ?
#
loop_
_entity_poly.entity_id
_entity_poly.type
_entity_poly.pdbx_seq_one_letter_code
_entity_poly.pdbx_strand_id
1 'polypeptide(L)'
;MTSISTQKHVCVGAKVAGLARPLLMVLLLLATVWLLWFAADRAIQLLGYPYPTDTLEGTLLHEARLMRAGAPLYQPLEHYSFVSAPYPPLHPLLLALVDLLVGPHLFWSGRLVSLVAALMVGLMVCLTIRFVTGCWSAGLFATAMLLSAPPVFIWATRIKPDLFALMWTTGGLAVATWAASSRGRVANLRLVAAATCFALAFLTKQTAVAAPLATGVALLIGDLLVWRRRRSAAQGSSQSLPSPQTLLSPQTLIFGFSYLILTLGMWFVLDQIYAGQYTVHVWWSGDRVRWWSLGLFLKLVGLILPYWPLLLLGALGAIVGLYRQRDRILACYTLIAPLTLSAAGETGANHNHLLETLLAFNLSAGVLIGRHLMLQVAHGIETGWPRLIAGYSLIIALLLIQGGLLLKPHPWYGSELDPTMRSTPERFVAFMRGTPGEILADDPGLLMLAGKPIRYDDASTMGPAAAIGKWDQRGLIEDITHQRFSAIMLPINVNTETSDPAGRWSPEVLAAIRQYYTRLYYDEISTYVPR
;
A
#
# COMPACT_ATOMS: atom_id res chain seq x y z
N MET A 1 41.45 -2.35 -47.71
CA MET A 1 40.02 -1.98 -47.80
C MET A 1 39.17 -2.43 -46.60
N THR A 2 39.59 -3.43 -45.83
CA THR A 2 38.84 -3.97 -44.68
C THR A 2 38.83 -3.10 -43.40
N SER A 3 39.83 -2.22 -43.19
CA SER A 3 39.86 -1.34 -41.99
C SER A 3 38.96 -0.09 -42.10
N ILE A 4 38.67 0.38 -43.32
CA ILE A 4 37.83 1.57 -43.56
C ILE A 4 36.34 1.25 -43.36
N SER A 5 35.91 0.03 -43.70
CA SER A 5 34.52 -0.41 -43.49
C SER A 5 34.21 -0.58 -41.99
N THR A 6 35.14 -1.17 -41.23
CA THR A 6 35.01 -1.34 -39.77
C THR A 6 34.96 0.00 -39.04
N GLN A 7 35.80 0.98 -39.41
CA GLN A 7 35.72 2.33 -38.84
C GLN A 7 34.40 3.05 -39.16
N LYS A 8 33.85 2.92 -40.38
CA LYS A 8 32.55 3.52 -40.72
C LYS A 8 31.40 2.89 -39.91
N HIS A 9 31.37 1.57 -39.75
CA HIS A 9 30.34 0.90 -38.95
C HIS A 9 30.41 1.27 -37.47
N VAL A 10 31.61 1.41 -36.91
CA VAL A 10 31.80 1.88 -35.53
C VAL A 10 31.32 3.34 -35.36
N CYS A 11 31.60 4.21 -36.32
CA CYS A 11 31.19 5.62 -36.27
C CYS A 11 29.65 5.80 -36.39
N VAL A 12 28.99 5.06 -37.27
CA VAL A 12 27.53 5.09 -37.42
C VAL A 12 26.83 4.53 -36.18
N GLY A 13 27.27 3.36 -35.69
CA GLY A 13 26.73 2.75 -34.48
C GLY A 13 26.89 3.64 -33.24
N ALA A 14 28.01 4.36 -33.15
CA ALA A 14 28.25 5.32 -32.08
C ALA A 14 27.30 6.54 -32.14
N LYS A 15 27.05 7.08 -33.34
CA LYS A 15 26.08 8.18 -33.54
C LYS A 15 24.65 7.76 -33.21
N VAL A 16 24.23 6.55 -33.63
CA VAL A 16 22.89 6.02 -33.32
C VAL A 16 22.73 5.81 -31.81
N ALA A 17 23.73 5.24 -31.14
CA ALA A 17 23.71 5.12 -29.68
C ALA A 17 23.63 6.49 -29.00
N GLY A 18 24.35 7.50 -29.52
CA GLY A 18 24.29 8.89 -29.03
C GLY A 18 22.90 9.54 -29.17
N LEU A 19 22.11 9.17 -30.18
CA LEU A 19 20.74 9.68 -30.38
C LEU A 19 19.67 8.88 -29.63
N ALA A 20 19.89 7.59 -29.35
CA ALA A 20 18.93 6.73 -28.68
C ALA A 20 18.60 7.20 -27.25
N ARG A 21 19.59 7.74 -26.53
CA ARG A 21 19.40 8.24 -25.17
C ARG A 21 18.55 9.50 -25.07
N PRO A 22 18.84 10.62 -25.77
CA PRO A 22 17.99 11.81 -25.70
C PRO A 22 16.58 11.50 -26.18
N LEU A 23 16.41 10.63 -27.20
CA LEU A 23 15.11 10.14 -27.62
C LEU A 23 14.37 9.43 -26.48
N LEU A 24 15.00 8.46 -25.82
CA LEU A 24 14.40 7.77 -24.67
C LEU A 24 14.07 8.75 -23.54
N MET A 25 14.92 9.72 -23.24
CA MET A 25 14.63 10.73 -22.21
C MET A 25 13.39 11.56 -22.55
N VAL A 26 13.24 11.98 -23.81
CA VAL A 26 12.05 12.71 -24.29
C VAL A 26 10.81 11.82 -24.22
N LEU A 27 10.89 10.57 -24.67
CA LEU A 27 9.78 9.62 -24.59
C LEU A 27 9.34 9.38 -23.14
N LEU A 28 10.29 9.22 -22.21
CA LEU A 28 10.00 9.10 -20.78
C LEU A 28 9.31 10.34 -20.24
N LEU A 29 9.75 11.54 -20.62
CA LEU A 29 9.14 12.79 -20.18
C LEU A 29 7.72 12.95 -20.71
N LEU A 30 7.50 12.69 -22.01
CA LEU A 30 6.17 12.74 -22.62
C LEU A 30 5.22 11.72 -21.98
N ALA A 31 5.69 10.49 -21.76
CA ALA A 31 4.92 9.48 -21.04
C ALA A 31 4.61 9.91 -19.60
N THR A 32 5.58 10.52 -18.91
CA THR A 32 5.39 11.05 -17.54
C THR A 32 4.28 12.10 -17.50
N VAL A 33 4.34 13.10 -18.38
CA VAL A 33 3.33 14.18 -18.46
C VAL A 33 1.96 13.60 -18.76
N TRP A 34 1.89 12.70 -19.74
CA TRP A 34 0.65 12.05 -20.15
C TRP A 34 0.01 11.27 -18.99
N LEU A 35 0.77 10.42 -18.30
CA LEU A 35 0.29 9.64 -17.14
C LEU A 35 -0.19 10.53 -16.00
N LEU A 36 0.60 11.53 -15.63
CA LEU A 36 0.27 12.45 -14.54
C LEU A 36 -0.97 13.29 -14.86
N TRP A 37 -1.17 13.66 -16.12
CA TRP A 37 -2.38 14.36 -16.54
C TRP A 37 -3.64 13.53 -16.28
N PHE A 38 -3.65 12.27 -16.72
CA PHE A 38 -4.78 11.35 -16.48
C PHE A 38 -4.99 11.04 -15.00
N ALA A 39 -3.92 10.92 -14.22
CA ALA A 39 -4.02 10.74 -12.78
C ALA A 39 -4.58 12.00 -12.09
N ALA A 40 -4.13 13.19 -12.47
CA ALA A 40 -4.58 14.45 -11.88
C ALA A 40 -6.07 14.72 -12.15
N ASP A 41 -6.52 14.55 -13.39
CA ASP A 41 -7.92 14.74 -13.77
C ASP A 41 -8.85 13.84 -12.94
N ARG A 42 -8.54 12.55 -12.85
CA ARG A 42 -9.30 11.61 -12.03
C ARG A 42 -9.21 11.92 -10.53
N ALA A 43 -8.04 12.33 -10.04
CA ALA A 43 -7.86 12.66 -8.63
C ALA A 43 -8.78 13.81 -8.22
N ILE A 44 -8.89 14.83 -9.07
CA ILE A 44 -9.79 15.97 -8.84
C ILE A 44 -11.24 15.51 -8.77
N GLN A 45 -11.67 14.63 -9.69
CA GLN A 45 -13.04 14.10 -9.71
C GLN A 45 -13.35 13.28 -8.44
N LEU A 46 -12.45 12.39 -8.01
CA LEU A 46 -12.64 11.57 -6.80
C LEU A 46 -12.51 12.37 -5.50
N LEU A 47 -11.65 13.39 -5.46
CA LEU A 47 -11.58 14.32 -4.33
C LEU A 47 -12.83 15.20 -4.21
N GLY A 48 -13.51 15.48 -5.33
CA GLY A 48 -14.75 16.26 -5.34
C GLY A 48 -16.01 15.43 -5.08
N TYR A 49 -15.92 14.10 -5.08
CA TYR A 49 -17.08 13.21 -4.95
C TYR A 49 -17.55 13.15 -3.47
N PRO A 50 -18.76 13.63 -3.14
CA PRO A 50 -19.12 13.89 -1.73
C PRO A 50 -19.62 12.67 -0.95
N TYR A 51 -19.69 11.49 -1.57
CA TYR A 51 -20.21 10.25 -0.99
C TYR A 51 -19.08 9.24 -0.74
N PRO A 52 -19.26 8.24 0.16
CA PRO A 52 -18.26 7.22 0.37
C PRO A 52 -17.97 6.46 -0.93
N THR A 53 -16.69 6.17 -1.17
CA THR A 53 -16.23 5.36 -2.30
C THR A 53 -15.82 3.96 -1.87
N ASP A 54 -15.65 3.75 -0.57
CA ASP A 54 -15.34 2.51 0.13
C ASP A 54 -16.00 2.57 1.51
N THR A 55 -16.60 1.46 1.95
CA THR A 55 -17.40 1.42 3.19
C THR A 55 -16.57 1.76 4.43
N LEU A 56 -15.27 1.46 4.41
CA LEU A 56 -14.37 1.75 5.55
C LEU A 56 -13.97 3.23 5.63
N GLU A 57 -14.24 4.06 4.61
CA GLU A 57 -14.08 5.52 4.78
C GLU A 57 -14.98 6.02 5.91
N GLY A 58 -16.18 5.43 6.02
CA GLY A 58 -17.13 5.71 7.07
C GLY A 58 -16.62 5.27 8.44
N THR A 59 -16.17 4.01 8.54
CA THR A 59 -15.61 3.39 9.75
C THR A 59 -14.44 4.21 10.30
N LEU A 60 -13.44 4.52 9.46
CA LEU A 60 -12.23 5.22 9.92
C LEU A 60 -12.51 6.65 10.39
N LEU A 61 -13.46 7.34 9.77
CA LEU A 61 -13.92 8.66 10.25
C LEU A 61 -14.70 8.55 11.57
N HIS A 62 -15.48 7.48 11.75
CA HIS A 62 -16.15 7.21 13.01
C HIS A 62 -15.13 6.96 14.14
N GLU A 63 -14.15 6.09 13.93
CA GLU A 63 -13.02 5.85 14.84
C GLU A 63 -12.29 7.17 15.23
N ALA A 64 -12.00 8.00 14.24
CA ALA A 64 -11.37 9.30 14.45
C ALA A 64 -12.21 10.23 15.34
N ARG A 65 -13.54 10.22 15.16
CA ARG A 65 -14.48 11.03 15.95
C ARG A 65 -14.68 10.50 17.36
N LEU A 66 -14.63 9.17 17.55
CA LEU A 66 -14.64 8.55 18.88
C LEU A 66 -13.42 9.02 19.69
N MET A 67 -12.22 8.97 19.11
CA MET A 67 -11.02 9.48 19.78
C MET A 67 -11.11 10.98 20.09
N ARG A 68 -11.64 11.79 19.17
CA ARG A 68 -11.85 13.22 19.41
C ARG A 68 -12.83 13.48 20.54
N ALA A 69 -13.84 12.62 20.71
CA ALA A 69 -14.77 12.67 21.82
C ALA A 69 -14.18 12.16 23.15
N GLY A 70 -12.92 11.72 23.17
CA GLY A 70 -12.26 11.14 24.34
C GLY A 70 -12.68 9.70 24.63
N ALA A 71 -13.40 9.06 23.71
CA ALA A 71 -13.74 7.64 23.83
C ALA A 71 -12.51 6.77 23.52
N PRO A 72 -12.28 5.68 24.27
CA PRO A 72 -11.20 4.75 23.99
C PRO A 72 -11.44 4.05 22.65
N LEU A 73 -10.51 4.20 21.71
CA LEU A 73 -10.61 3.55 20.40
C LEU A 73 -10.55 2.02 20.52
N TYR A 74 -9.55 1.51 21.25
CA TYR A 74 -9.40 0.09 21.50
C TYR A 74 -10.10 -0.29 22.81
N GLN A 75 -11.41 -0.51 22.72
CA GLN A 75 -12.26 -0.91 23.84
C GLN A 75 -12.69 -2.37 23.73
N PRO A 76 -13.04 -3.05 24.84
CA PRO A 76 -13.63 -4.39 24.75
C PRO A 76 -14.85 -4.38 23.83
N LEU A 77 -15.02 -5.45 23.05
CA LEU A 77 -16.21 -5.58 22.22
C LEU A 77 -17.45 -5.79 23.08
N GLU A 78 -18.45 -4.96 22.86
CA GLU A 78 -19.67 -4.95 23.68
C GLU A 78 -20.76 -5.84 23.06
N HIS A 79 -21.77 -6.16 23.86
CA HIS A 79 -22.89 -6.98 23.41
C HIS A 79 -23.85 -6.22 22.48
N TYR A 80 -24.11 -4.94 22.77
CA TYR A 80 -25.06 -4.08 22.03
C TYR A 80 -24.38 -2.98 21.21
N SER A 81 -23.07 -3.07 20.99
CA SER A 81 -22.32 -2.18 20.11
C SER A 81 -21.11 -2.91 19.53
N PHE A 82 -20.61 -2.43 18.39
CA PHE A 82 -19.39 -2.92 17.78
C PHE A 82 -18.62 -1.75 17.19
N VAL A 83 -17.41 -1.54 17.71
CA VAL A 83 -16.43 -0.61 17.16
C VAL A 83 -15.24 -1.42 16.69
N SER A 84 -14.97 -1.38 15.40
CA SER A 84 -13.81 -1.99 14.78
C SER A 84 -12.66 -0.99 14.83
N ALA A 85 -11.50 -1.40 15.34
CA ALA A 85 -10.27 -0.61 15.25
C ALA A 85 -9.12 -1.47 14.71
N PRO A 86 -9.20 -1.95 13.46
CA PRO A 86 -8.29 -2.98 12.95
C PRO A 86 -6.88 -2.47 12.64
N TYR A 87 -6.65 -1.17 12.81
CA TYR A 87 -5.39 -0.50 12.50
C TYR A 87 -4.75 0.14 13.73
N PRO A 88 -3.40 0.23 13.75
CA PRO A 88 -2.64 1.03 14.70
C PRO A 88 -3.06 2.52 14.74
N PRO A 89 -2.77 3.24 15.84
CA PRO A 89 -3.46 4.49 16.14
C PRO A 89 -2.98 5.69 15.31
N LEU A 90 -1.85 5.60 14.59
CA LEU A 90 -1.25 6.79 13.98
C LEU A 90 -2.12 7.39 12.87
N HIS A 91 -2.75 6.56 12.03
CA HIS A 91 -3.65 7.06 10.99
C HIS A 91 -4.97 7.57 11.56
N PRO A 92 -5.70 6.82 12.41
CA PRO A 92 -6.88 7.35 13.09
C PRO A 92 -6.59 8.66 13.82
N LEU A 93 -5.44 8.79 14.50
CA LEU A 93 -5.07 10.01 15.25
C LEU A 93 -4.87 11.19 14.31
N LEU A 94 -4.15 11.00 13.20
CA LEU A 94 -4.01 12.04 12.18
C LEU A 94 -5.38 12.43 11.60
N LEU A 95 -6.25 11.43 11.33
CA LEU A 95 -7.59 11.65 10.82
C LEU A 95 -8.46 12.45 11.80
N ALA A 96 -8.35 12.19 13.10
CA ALA A 96 -9.06 12.95 14.14
C ALA A 96 -8.64 14.43 14.16
N LEU A 97 -7.38 14.71 13.87
CA LEU A 97 -6.86 16.08 13.75
C LEU A 97 -7.32 16.76 12.46
N VAL A 98 -7.27 16.07 11.31
CA VAL A 98 -7.64 16.67 10.02
C VAL A 98 -9.14 16.73 9.76
N ASP A 99 -9.97 15.91 10.45
CA ASP A 99 -11.44 16.03 10.43
C ASP A 99 -11.93 17.37 11.02
N LEU A 100 -11.04 18.13 11.68
CA LEU A 100 -11.31 19.52 12.10
C LEU A 100 -11.22 20.53 10.94
N LEU A 101 -10.55 20.18 9.85
CA LEU A 101 -10.41 21.06 8.68
C LEU A 101 -11.71 21.01 7.87
N VAL A 102 -12.41 22.14 7.81
CA VAL A 102 -13.63 22.26 7.00
C VAL A 102 -13.25 22.13 5.51
N GLY A 103 -13.71 21.04 4.90
CA GLY A 103 -13.59 20.79 3.46
C GLY A 103 -14.93 20.91 2.73
N PRO A 104 -14.93 20.78 1.39
CA PRO A 104 -16.15 20.78 0.57
C PRO A 104 -17.20 19.74 0.97
N HIS A 105 -16.80 18.62 1.57
CA HIS A 105 -17.67 17.56 2.06
C HIS A 105 -16.99 16.74 3.15
N LEU A 106 -17.77 15.86 3.81
CA LEU A 106 -17.37 15.03 4.95
C LEU A 106 -16.04 14.26 4.73
N PHE A 107 -15.90 13.59 3.58
CA PHE A 107 -14.74 12.73 3.30
C PHE A 107 -13.48 13.46 2.82
N TRP A 108 -13.56 14.77 2.57
CA TRP A 108 -12.53 15.48 1.80
C TRP A 108 -11.16 15.51 2.50
N SER A 109 -11.12 15.84 3.79
CA SER A 109 -9.87 15.99 4.54
C SER A 109 -9.12 14.66 4.67
N GLY A 110 -9.84 13.57 4.94
CA GLY A 110 -9.26 12.23 4.98
C GLY A 110 -8.71 11.78 3.63
N ARG A 111 -9.42 12.05 2.52
CA ARG A 111 -8.92 11.74 1.16
C ARG A 111 -7.70 12.57 0.80
N LEU A 112 -7.65 13.82 1.24
CA LEU A 112 -6.49 14.69 1.06
C LEU A 112 -5.25 14.13 1.78
N VAL A 113 -5.40 13.55 2.98
CA VAL A 113 -4.28 12.88 3.68
C VAL A 113 -3.71 11.75 2.83
N SER A 114 -4.55 10.87 2.27
CA SER A 114 -4.11 9.78 1.40
C SER A 114 -3.44 10.29 0.12
N LEU A 115 -3.97 11.36 -0.48
CA LEU A 115 -3.41 11.94 -1.70
C LEU A 115 -2.03 12.56 -1.42
N VAL A 116 -1.89 13.32 -0.35
CA VAL A 116 -0.61 13.90 0.07
C VAL A 116 0.39 12.79 0.38
N ALA A 117 -0.02 11.72 1.06
CA ALA A 117 0.83 10.56 1.32
C ALA A 117 1.30 9.90 0.01
N ALA A 118 0.41 9.73 -0.97
CA ALA A 118 0.77 9.20 -2.29
C ALA A 118 1.77 10.10 -3.03
N LEU A 119 1.57 11.43 -3.01
CA LEU A 119 2.52 12.38 -3.61
C LEU A 119 3.89 12.31 -2.92
N MET A 120 3.92 12.14 -1.60
CA MET A 120 5.16 11.96 -0.83
C MET A 120 5.84 10.62 -1.14
N VAL A 121 5.08 9.53 -1.32
CA VAL A 121 5.59 8.25 -1.86
C VAL A 121 6.27 8.49 -3.21
N GLY A 122 5.60 9.19 -4.13
CA GLY A 122 6.15 9.53 -5.44
C GLY A 122 7.43 10.36 -5.36
N LEU A 123 7.45 11.39 -4.50
CA LEU A 123 8.64 12.20 -4.25
C LEU A 123 9.80 11.34 -3.75
N MET A 124 9.58 10.47 -2.77
CA MET A 124 10.62 9.59 -2.23
C MET A 124 11.11 8.58 -3.26
N VAL A 125 10.24 8.04 -4.10
CA VAL A 125 10.62 7.18 -5.25
C VAL A 125 11.55 7.95 -6.19
N CYS A 126 11.16 9.15 -6.61
CA CYS A 126 11.94 9.99 -7.51
C CYS A 126 13.33 10.31 -6.93
N LEU A 127 13.37 10.79 -5.68
CA LEU A 127 14.61 11.18 -4.99
C LEU A 127 15.53 9.98 -4.77
N THR A 128 14.98 8.81 -4.42
CA THR A 128 15.76 7.59 -4.24
C THR A 128 16.40 7.14 -5.54
N ILE A 129 15.63 7.08 -6.64
CA ILE A 129 16.16 6.71 -7.96
C ILE A 129 17.19 7.75 -8.41
N ARG A 130 16.93 9.04 -8.24
CA ARG A 130 17.86 10.12 -8.56
C ARG A 130 19.16 10.03 -7.75
N PHE A 131 19.09 9.66 -6.48
CA PHE A 131 20.25 9.46 -5.63
C PHE A 131 21.10 8.28 -6.10
N VAL A 132 20.47 7.14 -6.39
CA VAL A 132 21.15 5.90 -6.77
C VAL A 132 21.76 6.00 -8.17
N THR A 133 21.03 6.59 -9.11
CA THR A 133 21.38 6.56 -10.54
C THR A 133 21.96 7.86 -11.06
N GLY A 134 21.67 9.01 -10.44
CA GLY A 134 21.96 10.33 -11.01
C GLY A 134 20.93 10.83 -12.02
N CYS A 135 19.87 10.05 -12.32
CA CYS A 135 18.94 10.33 -13.41
C CYS A 135 17.56 10.79 -12.92
N TRP A 136 17.20 12.06 -13.19
CA TRP A 136 15.88 12.60 -12.86
C TRP A 136 14.76 12.00 -13.70
N SER A 137 14.97 11.83 -15.02
CA SER A 137 13.92 11.32 -15.91
C SER A 137 13.47 9.90 -15.53
N ALA A 138 14.40 9.04 -15.10
CA ALA A 138 14.06 7.71 -14.59
C ALA A 138 13.25 7.78 -13.29
N GLY A 139 13.60 8.68 -12.38
CA GLY A 139 12.86 8.89 -11.12
C GLY A 139 11.45 9.44 -11.35
N LEU A 140 11.31 10.45 -12.21
CA LEU A 140 10.01 11.04 -12.57
C LEU A 140 9.12 10.04 -13.29
N PHE A 141 9.67 9.27 -14.23
CA PHE A 141 8.91 8.25 -14.94
C PHE A 141 8.44 7.13 -14.01
N ALA A 142 9.32 6.60 -13.15
CA ALA A 142 8.91 5.61 -12.15
C ALA A 142 7.82 6.17 -11.23
N THR A 143 7.92 7.43 -10.84
CA THR A 143 6.88 8.10 -10.03
C THR A 143 5.55 8.13 -10.77
N ALA A 144 5.54 8.57 -12.03
CA ALA A 144 4.32 8.63 -12.83
C ALA A 144 3.71 7.23 -13.06
N MET A 145 4.53 6.22 -13.34
CA MET A 145 4.10 4.82 -13.45
C MET A 145 3.40 4.34 -12.18
N LEU A 146 3.99 4.61 -11.01
CA LEU A 146 3.43 4.19 -9.72
C LEU A 146 2.12 4.91 -9.42
N LEU A 147 2.11 6.25 -9.49
CA LEU A 147 0.93 7.05 -9.14
C LEU A 147 -0.24 6.85 -10.10
N SER A 148 0.03 6.40 -11.33
CA SER A 148 -0.99 6.12 -12.33
C SER A 148 -1.43 4.65 -12.34
N ALA A 149 -0.81 3.79 -11.52
CA ALA A 149 -1.25 2.41 -11.38
C ALA A 149 -2.61 2.39 -10.66
N PRO A 150 -3.68 1.78 -11.23
CA PRO A 150 -5.00 1.76 -10.63
C PRO A 150 -5.05 1.46 -9.13
N PRO A 151 -4.32 0.46 -8.58
CA PRO A 151 -4.35 0.22 -7.14
C PRO A 151 -3.85 1.40 -6.31
N VAL A 152 -2.73 2.01 -6.72
CA VAL A 152 -2.13 3.14 -6.01
C VAL A 152 -3.04 4.35 -6.09
N PHE A 153 -3.59 4.59 -7.27
CA PHE A 153 -4.46 5.72 -7.54
C PHE A 153 -5.79 5.66 -6.75
N ILE A 154 -6.46 4.51 -6.77
CA ILE A 154 -7.71 4.31 -6.02
C ILE A 154 -7.46 4.53 -4.52
N TRP A 155 -6.40 3.95 -3.97
CA TRP A 155 -6.10 4.13 -2.56
C TRP A 155 -5.55 5.51 -2.20
N ALA A 156 -4.95 6.25 -3.16
CA ALA A 156 -4.57 7.64 -2.97
C ALA A 156 -5.77 8.59 -2.82
N THR A 157 -6.98 8.15 -3.18
CA THR A 157 -8.20 8.96 -3.16
C THR A 157 -9.25 8.44 -2.17
N ARG A 158 -8.86 7.51 -1.28
CA ARG A 158 -9.72 6.95 -0.23
C ARG A 158 -9.16 7.22 1.16
N ILE A 159 -10.02 7.41 2.14
CA ILE A 159 -9.60 7.46 3.55
C ILE A 159 -9.11 6.06 3.96
N LYS A 160 -7.79 5.85 3.99
CA LYS A 160 -7.16 4.58 4.35
C LYS A 160 -5.74 4.78 4.88
N PRO A 161 -5.28 3.89 5.79
CA PRO A 161 -3.92 3.94 6.32
C PRO A 161 -2.84 3.54 5.29
N ASP A 162 -3.21 2.88 4.19
CA ASP A 162 -2.27 2.23 3.27
C ASP A 162 -1.21 3.17 2.69
N LEU A 163 -1.61 4.29 2.08
CA LEU A 163 -0.66 5.23 1.46
C LEU A 163 0.14 5.97 2.51
N PHE A 164 -0.45 6.24 3.68
CA PHE A 164 0.26 6.87 4.79
C PHE A 164 1.35 5.96 5.37
N ALA A 165 1.06 4.66 5.52
CA ALA A 165 2.08 3.67 5.86
C ALA A 165 3.15 3.56 4.76
N LEU A 166 2.73 3.56 3.48
CA LEU A 166 3.65 3.47 2.34
C LEU A 166 4.57 4.70 2.23
N MET A 167 4.10 5.89 2.62
CA MET A 167 4.92 7.11 2.72
C MET A 167 6.06 6.92 3.72
N TRP A 168 5.77 6.41 4.90
CA TRP A 168 6.78 6.10 5.90
C TRP A 168 7.71 4.97 5.46
N THR A 169 7.18 3.94 4.81
CA THR A 169 7.96 2.85 4.20
C THR A 169 8.95 3.37 3.16
N THR A 170 8.50 4.21 2.23
CA THR A 170 9.38 4.80 1.20
C THR A 170 10.40 5.78 1.77
N GLY A 171 10.02 6.57 2.78
CA GLY A 171 10.95 7.40 3.54
C GLY A 171 12.05 6.56 4.20
N GLY A 172 11.68 5.46 4.87
CA GLY A 172 12.63 4.55 5.48
C GLY A 172 13.57 3.90 4.46
N LEU A 173 13.05 3.44 3.32
CA LEU A 173 13.85 2.89 2.22
C LEU A 173 14.83 3.93 1.64
N ALA A 174 14.37 5.17 1.42
CA ALA A 174 15.20 6.26 0.92
C ALA A 174 16.37 6.56 1.87
N VAL A 175 16.06 6.75 3.16
CA VAL A 175 17.05 7.07 4.18
C VAL A 175 18.03 5.91 4.40
N ALA A 176 17.56 4.67 4.42
CA ALA A 176 18.41 3.48 4.52
C ALA A 176 19.35 3.36 3.31
N THR A 177 18.84 3.66 2.10
CA THR A 177 19.64 3.70 0.86
C THR A 177 20.73 4.79 0.93
N TRP A 178 20.42 5.95 1.50
CA TRP A 178 21.41 7.01 1.73
C TRP A 178 22.44 6.61 2.80
N ALA A 179 22.02 5.89 3.84
CA ALA A 179 22.91 5.36 4.88
C ALA A 179 23.98 4.43 4.29
N ALA A 180 23.64 3.62 3.28
CA ALA A 180 24.58 2.71 2.60
C ALA A 180 25.75 3.44 1.90
N SER A 181 25.61 4.73 1.60
CA SER A 181 26.69 5.57 1.04
C SER A 181 27.37 6.48 2.09
N SER A 182 26.96 6.37 3.35
CA SER A 182 27.44 7.20 4.46
C SER A 182 28.52 6.47 5.27
N ARG A 183 29.26 7.21 6.11
CA ARG A 183 30.25 6.63 7.02
C ARG A 183 30.09 7.17 8.44
N GLY A 184 30.59 6.41 9.42
CA GLY A 184 30.64 6.80 10.82
C GLY A 184 29.28 7.18 11.41
N ARG A 185 29.27 8.23 12.24
CA ARG A 185 28.08 8.71 12.97
C ARG A 185 26.90 9.05 12.05
N VAL A 186 27.17 9.60 10.86
CA VAL A 186 26.11 9.97 9.90
C VAL A 186 25.37 8.73 9.39
N ALA A 187 26.08 7.63 9.13
CA ALA A 187 25.44 6.38 8.74
C ALA A 187 24.53 5.85 9.85
N ASN A 188 25.01 5.87 11.10
CA ASN A 188 24.24 5.42 12.26
C ASN A 188 22.98 6.25 12.46
N LEU A 189 23.08 7.59 12.41
CA LEU A 189 21.91 8.47 12.53
C LEU A 189 20.88 8.24 11.43
N ARG A 190 21.33 8.00 10.18
CA ARG A 190 20.44 7.66 9.08
C ARG A 190 19.76 6.31 9.29
N LEU A 191 20.46 5.31 9.82
CA LEU A 191 19.84 4.01 10.13
C LEU A 191 18.80 4.11 11.25
N VAL A 192 19.04 4.93 12.28
CA VAL A 192 18.04 5.21 13.33
C VAL A 192 16.83 5.94 12.72
N ALA A 193 17.06 6.94 11.86
CA ALA A 193 15.98 7.64 11.17
C ALA A 193 15.18 6.71 10.24
N ALA A 194 15.84 5.79 9.53
CA ALA A 194 15.18 4.77 8.73
C ALA A 194 14.34 3.81 9.59
N ALA A 195 14.90 3.33 10.70
CA ALA A 195 14.19 2.51 11.68
C ALA A 195 12.96 3.23 12.25
N THR A 196 13.08 4.54 12.50
CA THR A 196 11.97 5.39 12.96
C THR A 196 10.87 5.49 11.90
N CYS A 197 11.23 5.73 10.63
CA CYS A 197 10.27 5.73 9.54
C CYS A 197 9.55 4.38 9.42
N PHE A 198 10.29 3.26 9.47
CA PHE A 198 9.67 1.94 9.43
C PHE A 198 8.78 1.66 10.64
N ALA A 199 9.15 2.14 11.83
CA ALA A 199 8.29 2.03 13.01
C ALA A 199 7.01 2.86 12.87
N LEU A 200 7.08 4.06 12.30
CA LEU A 200 5.89 4.87 11.99
C LEU A 200 5.00 4.21 10.92
N ALA A 201 5.60 3.53 9.93
CA ALA A 201 4.85 2.73 8.96
C ALA A 201 4.10 1.58 9.67
N PHE A 202 4.79 0.85 10.55
CA PHE A 202 4.21 -0.23 11.34
C PHE A 202 3.11 0.26 12.28
N LEU A 203 3.29 1.41 12.93
CA LEU A 203 2.30 2.07 13.79
C LEU A 203 1.19 2.81 13.01
N THR A 204 1.24 2.75 11.68
CA THR A 204 0.13 3.15 10.78
C THR A 204 -0.62 1.93 10.28
N LYS A 205 0.13 0.90 9.85
CA LYS A 205 -0.38 -0.38 9.37
C LYS A 205 0.60 -1.48 9.79
N GLN A 206 0.16 -2.35 10.68
CA GLN A 206 0.93 -3.41 11.33
C GLN A 206 1.57 -4.40 10.34
N THR A 207 1.07 -4.48 9.11
CA THR A 207 1.62 -5.34 8.05
C THR A 207 2.83 -4.73 7.33
N ALA A 208 3.21 -3.47 7.59
CA ALA A 208 4.29 -2.75 6.92
C ALA A 208 5.70 -3.18 7.39
N VAL A 209 5.98 -4.50 7.32
CA VAL A 209 7.20 -5.13 7.86
C VAL A 209 8.20 -5.57 6.78
N ALA A 210 7.80 -5.60 5.51
CA ALA A 210 8.66 -6.09 4.43
C ALA A 210 9.88 -5.19 4.19
N ALA A 211 9.72 -3.87 4.24
CA ALA A 211 10.82 -2.92 4.06
C ALA A 211 11.88 -2.93 5.18
N PRO A 212 11.53 -2.93 6.49
CA PRO A 212 12.53 -3.08 7.54
C PRO A 212 13.22 -4.45 7.48
N LEU A 213 12.48 -5.53 7.18
CA LEU A 213 13.07 -6.85 6.97
C LEU A 213 14.07 -6.84 5.82
N ALA A 214 13.71 -6.26 4.67
CA ALA A 214 14.59 -6.12 3.51
C ALA A 214 15.84 -5.30 3.80
N THR A 215 15.70 -4.22 4.58
CA THR A 215 16.83 -3.40 5.01
C THR A 215 17.77 -4.22 5.91
N GLY A 216 17.22 -4.95 6.89
CA GLY A 216 18.00 -5.84 7.75
C GLY A 216 18.75 -6.92 6.95
N VAL A 217 18.06 -7.60 6.02
CA VAL A 217 18.65 -8.60 5.14
C VAL A 217 19.77 -7.99 4.27
N ALA A 218 19.57 -6.81 3.70
CA ALA A 218 20.58 -6.14 2.89
C ALA A 218 21.85 -5.77 3.70
N LEU A 219 21.69 -5.35 4.95
CA LEU A 219 22.79 -5.09 5.88
C LEU A 219 23.52 -6.39 6.24
N LEU A 220 22.80 -7.47 6.55
CA LEU A 220 23.37 -8.79 6.82
C LEU A 220 24.15 -9.35 5.64
N ILE A 221 23.64 -9.20 4.40
CA ILE A 221 24.38 -9.55 3.19
C ILE A 221 25.66 -8.72 3.08
N GLY A 222 25.60 -7.43 3.45
CA GLY A 222 26.78 -6.57 3.49
C GLY A 222 27.84 -7.06 4.46
N ASP A 223 27.45 -7.37 5.69
CA ASP A 223 28.32 -7.91 6.73
C ASP A 223 28.96 -9.23 6.29
N LEU A 224 28.16 -10.15 5.73
CA LEU A 224 28.64 -11.44 5.22
C LEU A 224 29.68 -11.28 4.09
N LEU A 225 29.46 -10.35 3.16
CA LEU A 225 30.41 -10.09 2.07
C LEU A 225 31.72 -9.51 2.58
N VAL A 226 31.68 -8.62 3.57
CA VAL A 226 32.88 -8.07 4.22
C VAL A 226 33.65 -9.16 4.96
N TRP A 227 32.93 -9.99 5.72
CA TRP A 227 33.51 -11.13 6.44
C TRP A 227 34.19 -12.12 5.48
N ARG A 228 33.54 -12.51 4.38
CA ARG A 228 34.12 -13.40 3.36
C ARG A 228 35.42 -12.83 2.78
N ARG A 229 35.44 -11.55 2.42
CA ARG A 229 36.64 -10.89 1.87
C ARG A 229 37.80 -10.89 2.87
N ARG A 230 37.54 -10.61 4.15
CA ARG A 230 38.55 -10.65 5.21
C ARG A 230 39.09 -12.06 5.43
N ARG A 231 38.22 -13.08 5.42
CA ARG A 231 38.63 -14.49 5.57
C ARG A 231 39.51 -14.94 4.41
N SER A 232 39.15 -14.60 3.17
CA SER A 232 39.98 -14.90 2.00
C SER A 232 41.33 -14.19 2.05
N ALA A 233 41.37 -12.94 2.52
CA ALA A 233 42.63 -12.20 2.72
C ALA A 233 43.51 -12.84 3.81
N ALA A 234 42.91 -13.27 4.93
CA ALA A 234 43.62 -13.91 6.03
C ALA A 234 44.18 -15.29 5.67
N GLN A 235 43.50 -16.07 4.81
CA GLN A 235 44.02 -17.35 4.31
C GLN A 235 45.22 -17.19 3.37
N GLY A 236 45.37 -16.03 2.72
CA GLY A 236 46.50 -15.72 1.85
C GLY A 236 47.72 -15.14 2.58
N SER A 237 47.59 -14.77 3.85
CA SER A 237 48.67 -14.21 4.67
C SER A 237 49.03 -15.17 5.81
N SER A 238 50.29 -15.56 5.94
CA SER A 238 50.80 -16.43 7.03
C SER A 238 50.75 -15.81 8.43
N GLN A 239 50.00 -14.71 8.62
CA GLN A 239 49.83 -14.05 9.91
C GLN A 239 48.57 -14.57 10.61
N SER A 240 48.73 -14.84 11.90
CA SER A 240 47.76 -15.34 12.88
C SER A 240 46.30 -14.97 12.60
N LEU A 241 45.40 -15.95 12.74
CA LEU A 241 43.96 -15.79 12.58
C LEU A 241 43.47 -14.49 13.24
N PRO A 242 42.71 -13.64 12.53
CA PRO A 242 42.07 -12.50 13.17
C PRO A 242 41.20 -13.02 14.33
N SER A 243 41.20 -12.27 15.43
CA SER A 243 40.32 -12.45 16.60
C SER A 243 38.88 -12.77 16.19
N PRO A 244 38.05 -13.39 17.07
CA PRO A 244 36.65 -13.65 16.77
C PRO A 244 35.91 -12.34 16.47
N GLN A 245 35.93 -11.92 15.21
CA GLN A 245 35.26 -10.72 14.74
C GLN A 245 33.77 -11.04 14.68
N THR A 246 32.98 -10.20 15.35
CA THR A 246 31.53 -10.31 15.34
C THR A 246 31.03 -10.32 13.89
N LEU A 247 30.20 -11.32 13.56
CA LEU A 247 29.61 -11.46 12.23
C LEU A 247 28.78 -10.22 11.86
N LEU A 248 28.21 -9.54 12.85
CA LEU A 248 27.34 -8.38 12.68
C LEU A 248 28.12 -7.08 12.88
N SER A 249 27.91 -6.12 11.99
CA SER A 249 28.44 -4.77 12.15
C SER A 249 27.62 -3.96 13.17
N PRO A 250 28.21 -2.94 13.80
CA PRO A 250 27.46 -2.02 14.67
C PRO A 250 26.27 -1.37 13.96
N GLN A 251 26.35 -1.17 12.64
CA GLN A 251 25.27 -0.59 11.84
C GLN A 251 24.06 -1.52 11.78
N THR A 252 24.28 -2.82 11.54
CA THR A 252 23.22 -3.83 11.56
C THR A 252 22.56 -3.92 12.93
N LEU A 253 23.35 -3.91 14.00
CA LEU A 253 22.84 -3.94 15.37
C LEU A 253 22.05 -2.66 15.71
N ILE A 254 22.59 -1.48 15.40
CA ILE A 254 21.91 -0.20 15.65
C ILE A 254 20.57 -0.15 14.94
N PHE A 255 20.52 -0.52 13.65
CA PHE A 255 19.27 -0.57 12.90
C PHE A 255 18.28 -1.55 13.53
N GLY A 256 18.71 -2.79 13.76
CA GLY A 256 17.86 -3.85 14.29
C GLY A 256 17.28 -3.51 15.67
N PHE A 257 18.12 -3.11 16.62
CA PHE A 257 17.66 -2.72 17.95
C PHE A 257 16.79 -1.48 17.93
N SER A 258 17.13 -0.46 17.15
CA SER A 258 16.30 0.76 17.05
C SER A 258 14.91 0.42 16.53
N TYR A 259 14.82 -0.39 15.47
CA TYR A 259 13.53 -0.79 14.91
C TYR A 259 12.71 -1.62 15.91
N LEU A 260 13.32 -2.62 16.56
CA LEU A 260 12.63 -3.47 17.54
C LEU A 260 12.16 -2.68 18.77
N ILE A 261 12.99 -1.79 19.31
CA ILE A 261 12.61 -0.94 20.46
C ILE A 261 11.46 -0.01 20.08
N LEU A 262 11.54 0.66 18.94
CA LEU A 262 10.51 1.61 18.50
C LEU A 262 9.19 0.92 18.14
N THR A 263 9.23 -0.31 17.64
CA THR A 263 8.01 -1.05 17.29
C THR A 263 7.45 -1.81 18.49
N LEU A 264 8.20 -2.76 19.04
CA LEU A 264 7.73 -3.62 20.13
C LEU A 264 7.60 -2.86 21.45
N GLY A 265 8.49 -1.90 21.72
CA GLY A 265 8.39 -1.06 22.90
C GLY A 265 7.14 -0.18 22.85
N MET A 266 6.86 0.45 21.71
CA MET A 266 5.66 1.28 21.56
C MET A 266 4.38 0.44 21.51
N TRP A 267 4.42 -0.74 20.88
CA TRP A 267 3.34 -1.72 20.93
C TRP A 267 3.00 -2.11 22.36
N PHE A 268 4.01 -2.47 23.16
CA PHE A 268 3.84 -2.81 24.57
C PHE A 268 3.22 -1.66 25.35
N VAL A 269 3.72 -0.42 25.19
CA VAL A 269 3.16 0.76 25.86
C VAL A 269 1.69 0.98 25.49
N LEU A 270 1.34 0.91 24.20
CA LEU A 270 -0.05 1.05 23.74
C LEU A 270 -0.93 -0.06 24.31
N ASP A 271 -0.45 -1.30 24.30
CA ASP A 271 -1.20 -2.43 24.83
C ASP A 271 -1.44 -2.33 26.34
N GLN A 272 -0.48 -1.80 27.10
CA GLN A 272 -0.66 -1.49 28.52
C GLN A 272 -1.70 -0.38 28.74
N ILE A 273 -1.67 0.69 27.93
CA ILE A 273 -2.65 1.79 28.00
C ILE A 273 -4.07 1.29 27.77
N TYR A 274 -4.24 0.35 26.82
CA TYR A 274 -5.53 -0.20 26.43
C TYR A 274 -5.85 -1.55 27.10
N ALA A 275 -5.14 -1.92 28.18
CA ALA A 275 -5.37 -3.15 28.93
C ALA A 275 -5.47 -4.42 28.04
N GLY A 276 -4.59 -4.54 27.04
CA GLY A 276 -4.55 -5.66 26.09
C GLY A 276 -5.48 -5.54 24.88
N GLN A 277 -6.40 -4.57 24.87
CA GLN A 277 -7.38 -4.43 23.78
C GLN A 277 -6.73 -3.95 22.48
N TYR A 278 -5.62 -3.21 22.56
CA TYR A 278 -4.88 -2.79 21.37
C TYR A 278 -4.44 -4.00 20.52
N THR A 279 -3.82 -5.00 21.15
CA THR A 279 -3.40 -6.23 20.46
C THR A 279 -4.60 -7.01 19.94
N VAL A 280 -5.70 -7.08 20.70
CA VAL A 280 -6.92 -7.79 20.28
C VAL A 280 -7.49 -7.20 18.99
N HIS A 281 -7.62 -5.88 18.94
CA HIS A 281 -8.16 -5.15 17.78
C HIS A 281 -7.24 -5.20 16.56
N VAL A 282 -5.96 -4.86 16.73
CA VAL A 282 -5.02 -4.76 15.60
C VAL A 282 -4.52 -6.12 15.13
N TRP A 283 -4.30 -7.06 16.06
CA TRP A 283 -3.75 -8.38 15.81
C TRP A 283 -4.78 -9.46 16.13
N TRP A 284 -5.96 -9.33 15.52
CA TRP A 284 -7.06 -10.30 15.52
C TRP A 284 -6.66 -11.75 15.11
N SER A 285 -5.39 -11.96 14.73
CA SER A 285 -4.85 -13.07 13.94
C SER A 285 -4.11 -14.12 14.75
N GLY A 286 -4.84 -14.82 15.62
CA GLY A 286 -4.60 -16.27 15.76
C GLY A 286 -5.29 -17.05 14.62
N ASP A 287 -6.46 -16.59 14.18
CA ASP A 287 -7.40 -17.39 13.37
C ASP A 287 -7.66 -16.84 11.95
N ARG A 288 -6.99 -15.76 11.51
CA ARG A 288 -7.16 -15.22 10.14
C ARG A 288 -6.84 -16.24 9.03
N VAL A 289 -6.00 -17.23 9.33
CA VAL A 289 -5.71 -18.36 8.43
C VAL A 289 -7.01 -19.10 8.04
N ARG A 290 -8.00 -19.17 8.93
CA ARG A 290 -9.30 -19.80 8.65
C ARG A 290 -10.14 -19.01 7.63
N TRP A 291 -9.79 -17.76 7.39
CA TRP A 291 -10.48 -16.86 6.45
C TRP A 291 -9.70 -16.68 5.15
N TRP A 292 -8.66 -17.48 4.95
CA TRP A 292 -7.83 -17.43 3.76
C TRP A 292 -8.39 -18.35 2.68
N SER A 293 -8.47 -17.87 1.44
CA SER A 293 -8.85 -18.70 0.29
C SER A 293 -7.90 -18.54 -0.89
N LEU A 294 -7.58 -19.68 -1.53
CA LEU A 294 -6.76 -19.71 -2.74
C LEU A 294 -7.42 -18.96 -3.89
N GLY A 295 -8.75 -19.05 -4.00
CA GLY A 295 -9.52 -18.34 -5.02
C GLY A 295 -9.38 -16.82 -4.91
N LEU A 296 -9.52 -16.25 -3.70
CA LEU A 296 -9.34 -14.81 -3.47
C LEU A 296 -7.89 -14.38 -3.70
N PHE A 297 -6.93 -15.17 -3.22
CA PHE A 297 -5.52 -14.93 -3.46
C PHE A 297 -5.21 -14.87 -4.96
N LEU A 298 -5.61 -15.88 -5.74
CA LEU A 298 -5.38 -15.91 -7.19
C LEU A 298 -6.11 -14.79 -7.92
N LYS A 299 -7.32 -14.43 -7.48
CA LYS A 299 -8.08 -13.29 -8.02
C LYS A 299 -7.30 -11.98 -7.84
N LEU A 300 -6.84 -11.68 -6.62
CA LEU A 300 -6.14 -10.42 -6.34
C LEU A 300 -4.73 -10.40 -6.91
N VAL A 301 -3.96 -11.49 -6.80
CA VAL A 301 -2.64 -11.60 -7.43
C VAL A 301 -2.75 -11.52 -8.95
N GLY A 302 -3.81 -12.06 -9.56
CA GLY A 302 -4.07 -11.94 -11.00
C GLY A 302 -4.14 -10.50 -11.50
N LEU A 303 -4.53 -9.55 -10.64
CA LEU A 303 -4.55 -8.11 -10.98
C LEU A 303 -3.14 -7.51 -11.17
N ILE A 304 -2.07 -8.24 -10.80
CA ILE A 304 -0.69 -7.84 -11.06
C ILE A 304 -0.21 -8.21 -12.47
N LEU A 305 -0.90 -9.13 -13.16
CA LEU A 305 -0.49 -9.63 -14.48
C LEU A 305 -0.33 -8.54 -15.54
N PRO A 306 -1.19 -7.49 -15.61
CA PRO A 306 -1.00 -6.36 -16.53
C PRO A 306 0.29 -5.55 -16.30
N TYR A 307 1.05 -5.83 -15.24
CA TYR A 307 2.31 -5.16 -14.93
C TYR A 307 3.54 -6.02 -15.29
N TRP A 308 3.37 -7.15 -15.99
CA TRP A 308 4.48 -8.07 -16.28
C TRP A 308 5.75 -7.40 -16.90
N PRO A 309 5.66 -6.38 -17.80
CA PRO A 309 6.87 -5.71 -18.29
C PRO A 309 7.62 -4.99 -17.18
N LEU A 310 6.89 -4.30 -16.30
CA LEU A 310 7.46 -3.63 -15.13
C LEU A 310 8.03 -4.63 -14.12
N LEU A 311 7.31 -5.74 -13.88
CA LEU A 311 7.78 -6.81 -13.00
C LEU A 311 9.08 -7.43 -13.54
N LEU A 312 9.20 -7.65 -14.84
CA LEU A 312 10.41 -8.15 -15.48
C LEU A 312 11.58 -7.17 -15.30
N LEU A 313 11.37 -5.89 -15.59
CA LEU A 313 12.39 -4.86 -15.39
C LEU A 313 12.81 -4.73 -13.94
N GLY A 314 11.86 -4.79 -13.00
CA GLY A 314 12.15 -4.73 -11.57
C GLY A 314 12.88 -5.98 -11.07
N ALA A 315 12.54 -7.18 -11.56
CA ALA A 315 13.27 -8.41 -11.24
C ALA A 315 14.72 -8.35 -11.73
N LEU A 316 14.94 -7.93 -12.98
CA LEU A 316 16.29 -7.73 -13.53
C LEU A 316 17.06 -6.66 -12.75
N GLY A 317 16.39 -5.55 -12.39
CA GLY A 317 16.94 -4.49 -11.56
C GLY A 317 17.38 -4.99 -10.18
N ALA A 318 16.56 -5.85 -9.55
CA ALA A 318 16.87 -6.45 -8.25
C ALA A 318 18.08 -7.39 -8.34
N ILE A 319 18.13 -8.28 -9.33
CA ILE A 319 19.27 -9.20 -9.54
C ILE A 319 20.57 -8.41 -9.70
N VAL A 320 20.57 -7.38 -10.54
CA VAL A 320 21.73 -6.51 -10.74
C VAL A 320 22.07 -5.71 -9.47
N GLY A 321 21.05 -5.28 -8.73
CA GLY A 321 21.18 -4.47 -7.52
C GLY A 321 21.79 -5.21 -6.34
N LEU A 322 21.60 -6.53 -6.21
CA LEU A 322 22.19 -7.33 -5.12
C LEU A 322 23.73 -7.21 -5.05
N TYR A 323 24.37 -7.12 -6.22
CA TYR A 323 25.82 -7.00 -6.34
C TYR A 323 26.34 -5.58 -6.08
N ARG A 324 25.46 -4.58 -6.00
CA ARG A 324 25.82 -3.17 -5.81
C ARG A 324 25.41 -2.67 -4.43
N GLN A 325 26.38 -2.17 -3.67
CA GLN A 325 26.15 -1.72 -2.29
C GLN A 325 25.03 -0.66 -2.18
N ARG A 326 24.94 0.27 -3.14
CA ARG A 326 23.93 1.34 -3.13
C ARG A 326 22.52 0.86 -3.46
N ASP A 327 22.39 -0.28 -4.15
CA ASP A 327 21.11 -0.74 -4.69
C ASP A 327 20.55 -1.90 -3.88
N ARG A 328 21.41 -2.54 -3.06
CA ARG A 328 21.10 -3.79 -2.36
C ARG A 328 19.85 -3.72 -1.51
N ILE A 329 19.60 -2.60 -0.83
CA ILE A 329 18.40 -2.43 0.01
C ILE A 329 17.14 -2.51 -0.87
N LEU A 330 17.12 -1.80 -1.99
CA LEU A 330 16.00 -1.80 -2.93
C LEU A 330 15.84 -3.16 -3.61
N ALA A 331 16.95 -3.83 -3.92
CA ALA A 331 16.96 -5.19 -4.47
C ALA A 331 16.36 -6.20 -3.49
N CYS A 332 16.81 -6.20 -2.23
CA CYS A 332 16.23 -7.04 -1.18
C CYS A 332 14.76 -6.73 -0.97
N TYR A 333 14.36 -5.45 -1.04
CA TYR A 333 12.96 -5.07 -0.93
C TYR A 333 12.11 -5.63 -2.07
N THR A 334 12.62 -5.58 -3.30
CA THR A 334 11.95 -6.18 -4.47
C THR A 334 11.76 -7.69 -4.32
N LEU A 335 12.68 -8.38 -3.63
CA LEU A 335 12.59 -9.82 -3.42
C LEU A 335 11.67 -10.21 -2.24
N ILE A 336 11.55 -9.33 -1.23
CA ILE A 336 10.80 -9.62 0.01
C ILE A 336 9.37 -9.09 -0.05
N ALA A 337 9.15 -7.90 -0.63
CA ALA A 337 7.82 -7.29 -0.74
C ALA A 337 6.75 -8.22 -1.34
N PRO A 338 7.03 -9.05 -2.37
CA PRO A 338 6.03 -9.98 -2.92
C PRO A 338 5.51 -11.02 -1.91
N LEU A 339 6.25 -11.32 -0.85
CA LEU A 339 5.79 -12.23 0.21
C LEU A 339 4.55 -11.69 0.95
N THR A 340 4.36 -10.37 0.95
CA THR A 340 3.17 -9.72 1.55
C THR A 340 1.88 -10.03 0.79
N LEU A 341 1.97 -10.47 -0.47
CA LEU A 341 0.81 -10.93 -1.25
C LEU A 341 0.16 -12.16 -0.65
N SER A 342 0.85 -12.92 0.21
CA SER A 342 0.26 -14.05 0.93
C SER A 342 -0.99 -13.64 1.72
N ALA A 343 -1.05 -12.41 2.24
CA ALA A 343 -2.22 -11.88 2.94
C ALA A 343 -3.40 -11.54 2.00
N ALA A 344 -3.21 -11.51 0.67
CA ALA A 344 -4.28 -11.21 -0.27
C ALA A 344 -5.37 -12.31 -0.34
N GLY A 345 -5.15 -13.48 0.26
CA GLY A 345 -6.20 -14.50 0.33
C GLY A 345 -7.17 -14.31 1.51
N GLU A 346 -6.90 -13.39 2.44
CA GLU A 346 -7.74 -13.16 3.62
C GLU A 346 -9.10 -12.56 3.24
N THR A 347 -10.17 -13.01 3.90
CA THR A 347 -11.50 -12.40 3.76
C THR A 347 -11.43 -10.92 4.17
N GLY A 348 -12.01 -10.04 3.34
CA GLY A 348 -11.84 -8.59 3.46
C GLY A 348 -10.60 -8.02 2.75
N ALA A 349 -9.70 -8.86 2.22
CA ALA A 349 -8.59 -8.40 1.40
C ALA A 349 -9.07 -7.71 0.12
N ASN A 350 -8.32 -6.71 -0.30
CA ASN A 350 -8.60 -5.92 -1.49
C ASN A 350 -7.30 -5.65 -2.28
N HIS A 351 -7.34 -4.87 -3.34
CA HIS A 351 -6.17 -4.60 -4.19
C HIS A 351 -5.09 -3.74 -3.51
N ASN A 352 -5.29 -3.29 -2.27
CA ASN A 352 -4.25 -2.64 -1.47
C ASN A 352 -3.06 -3.55 -1.19
N HIS A 353 -3.25 -4.87 -1.19
CA HIS A 353 -2.15 -5.83 -1.06
C HIS A 353 -1.13 -5.75 -2.21
N LEU A 354 -1.50 -5.14 -3.35
CA LEU A 354 -0.61 -4.96 -4.49
C LEU A 354 0.36 -3.78 -4.32
N LEU A 355 0.08 -2.83 -3.42
CA LEU A 355 0.79 -1.54 -3.32
C LEU A 355 2.29 -1.72 -3.04
N GLU A 356 2.62 -2.54 -2.04
CA GLU A 356 4.00 -2.80 -1.62
C GLU A 356 4.80 -3.50 -2.73
N THR A 357 4.18 -4.48 -3.41
CA THR A 357 4.81 -5.19 -4.52
C THR A 357 5.05 -4.26 -5.72
N LEU A 358 4.04 -3.48 -6.12
CA LEU A 358 4.15 -2.53 -7.22
C LEU A 358 5.23 -1.46 -6.93
N LEU A 359 5.28 -0.94 -5.69
CA LEU A 359 6.33 -0.02 -5.26
C LEU A 359 7.72 -0.64 -5.43
N ALA A 360 7.92 -1.87 -4.93
CA ALA A 360 9.22 -2.51 -4.91
C ALA A 360 9.76 -2.77 -6.33
N PHE A 361 8.93 -3.36 -7.21
CA PHE A 361 9.31 -3.58 -8.60
C PHE A 361 9.54 -2.27 -9.35
N ASN A 362 8.72 -1.25 -9.11
CA ASN A 362 8.87 0.06 -9.74
C ASN A 362 10.17 0.77 -9.33
N LEU A 363 10.57 0.69 -8.06
CA LEU A 363 11.86 1.21 -7.58
C LEU A 363 13.04 0.54 -8.29
N SER A 364 13.09 -0.80 -8.32
CA SER A 364 14.15 -1.54 -9.00
C SER A 364 14.17 -1.32 -10.51
N ALA A 365 13.00 -1.25 -11.15
CA ALA A 365 12.89 -0.95 -12.57
C ALA A 365 13.41 0.45 -12.88
N GLY A 366 13.02 1.45 -12.09
CA GLY A 366 13.51 2.82 -12.20
C GLY A 366 15.03 2.93 -12.01
N VAL A 367 15.60 2.19 -11.05
CA VAL A 367 17.06 2.10 -10.86
C VAL A 367 17.74 1.49 -12.09
N LEU A 368 17.22 0.39 -12.64
CA LEU A 368 17.76 -0.26 -13.82
C LEU A 368 17.75 0.69 -15.04
N ILE A 369 16.61 1.34 -15.31
CA ILE A 369 16.45 2.31 -16.39
C ILE A 369 17.42 3.48 -16.22
N GLY A 370 17.47 4.07 -15.02
CA GLY A 370 18.34 5.21 -14.73
C GLY A 370 19.82 4.88 -14.88
N ARG A 371 20.25 3.68 -14.45
CA ARG A 371 21.62 3.21 -14.68
C ARG A 371 21.91 3.04 -16.17
N HIS A 372 21.01 2.42 -16.92
CA HIS A 372 21.20 2.21 -18.36
C HIS A 372 21.28 3.54 -19.12
N LEU A 373 20.52 4.56 -18.71
CA LEU A 373 20.64 5.92 -19.23
C LEU A 373 21.99 6.59 -18.90
N MET A 374 22.60 6.27 -17.76
CA MET A 374 23.86 6.87 -17.32
C MET A 374 25.12 6.12 -17.76
N LEU A 375 25.00 4.88 -18.24
CA LEU A 375 26.14 4.10 -18.76
C LEU A 375 26.87 4.82 -19.90
N GLN A 376 26.16 5.57 -20.74
CA GLN A 376 26.74 6.34 -21.84
C GLN A 376 27.62 7.52 -21.40
N VAL A 377 27.37 8.09 -20.21
CA VAL A 377 28.19 9.20 -19.68
C VAL A 377 29.56 8.68 -19.21
N ALA A 378 29.59 7.46 -18.68
CA ALA A 378 30.73 6.98 -17.91
C ALA A 378 31.85 6.31 -18.74
N HIS A 379 31.55 5.73 -19.91
CA HIS A 379 32.51 4.85 -20.61
C HIS A 379 32.93 5.29 -22.02
N GLY A 380 32.39 6.38 -22.56
CA GLY A 380 32.57 6.68 -23.99
C GLY A 380 31.95 5.58 -24.88
N ILE A 381 31.69 5.86 -26.15
CA ILE A 381 30.88 4.97 -27.01
C ILE A 381 31.72 3.82 -27.61
N GLU A 382 33.02 3.77 -27.33
CA GLU A 382 33.99 3.03 -28.15
C GLU A 382 33.97 1.50 -27.97
N THR A 383 33.38 0.94 -26.91
CA THR A 383 33.24 -0.52 -26.74
C THR A 383 31.85 -0.92 -26.25
N GLY A 384 31.05 -1.59 -27.10
CA GLY A 384 29.78 -2.23 -26.70
C GLY A 384 28.48 -1.54 -27.12
N TRP A 385 28.51 -0.61 -28.07
CA TRP A 385 27.31 0.08 -28.58
C TRP A 385 26.15 -0.83 -29.05
N PRO A 386 26.36 -2.04 -29.65
CA PRO A 386 25.23 -2.88 -30.05
C PRO A 386 24.45 -3.42 -28.85
N ARG A 387 25.13 -3.75 -27.75
CA ARG A 387 24.51 -4.20 -26.49
C ARG A 387 23.75 -3.05 -25.82
N LEU A 388 24.28 -1.83 -25.89
CA LEU A 388 23.60 -0.63 -25.38
C LEU A 388 22.32 -0.35 -26.15
N ILE A 389 22.37 -0.37 -27.49
CA ILE A 389 21.18 -0.19 -28.34
C ILE A 389 20.15 -1.28 -28.07
N ALA A 390 20.56 -2.56 -28.04
CA ALA A 390 19.65 -3.65 -27.71
C ALA A 390 18.97 -3.45 -26.34
N GLY A 391 19.73 -3.01 -25.34
CA GLY A 391 19.20 -2.66 -24.03
C GLY A 391 18.20 -1.49 -24.08
N TYR A 392 18.48 -0.43 -24.83
CA TYR A 392 17.55 0.70 -25.01
C TYR A 392 16.28 0.26 -25.73
N SER A 393 16.40 -0.50 -26.82
CA SER A 393 15.26 -1.00 -27.59
C SER A 393 14.38 -1.90 -26.74
N LEU A 394 14.97 -2.80 -25.93
CA LEU A 394 14.21 -3.65 -25.02
C LEU A 394 13.47 -2.84 -23.95
N ILE A 395 14.16 -1.87 -23.32
CA ILE A 395 13.52 -0.99 -22.32
C ILE A 395 12.38 -0.21 -22.97
N ILE A 396 12.60 0.43 -24.11
CA ILE A 396 11.56 1.18 -24.84
C ILE A 396 10.38 0.28 -25.16
N ALA A 397 10.62 -0.92 -25.71
CA ALA A 397 9.56 -1.86 -26.04
C ALA A 397 8.72 -2.25 -24.81
N LEU A 398 9.38 -2.61 -23.70
CA LEU A 398 8.69 -2.98 -22.46
C LEU A 398 7.89 -1.80 -21.87
N LEU A 399 8.42 -0.57 -21.95
CA LEU A 399 7.72 0.62 -21.47
C LEU A 399 6.52 1.00 -22.34
N LEU A 400 6.63 0.86 -23.66
CA LEU A 400 5.50 1.06 -24.58
C LEU A 400 4.39 0.03 -24.34
N ILE A 401 4.77 -1.24 -24.14
CA ILE A 401 3.81 -2.29 -23.76
C ILE A 401 3.15 -1.94 -22.42
N GLN A 402 3.93 -1.56 -21.39
CA GLN A 402 3.39 -1.21 -20.08
C GLN A 402 2.43 -0.01 -20.16
N GLY A 403 2.78 1.03 -20.91
CA GLY A 403 1.92 2.20 -21.14
C GLY A 403 0.61 1.82 -21.85
N GLY A 404 0.68 0.95 -22.85
CA GLY A 404 -0.49 0.40 -23.54
C GLY A 404 -1.40 -0.42 -22.63
N LEU A 405 -0.84 -1.15 -21.66
CA LEU A 405 -1.61 -1.90 -20.67
C LEU A 405 -2.28 -0.99 -19.63
N LEU A 406 -1.63 0.10 -19.21
CA LEU A 406 -2.21 1.09 -18.29
C LEU A 406 -3.39 1.86 -18.90
N LEU A 407 -3.39 2.04 -20.22
CA LEU A 407 -4.52 2.61 -20.97
C LEU A 407 -5.80 1.77 -20.90
N LYS A 408 -5.67 0.48 -20.62
CA LYS A 408 -6.77 -0.49 -20.56
C LYS A 408 -6.76 -1.16 -19.17
N PRO A 409 -7.14 -0.41 -18.11
CA PRO A 409 -7.16 -0.98 -16.78
C PRO A 409 -8.06 -2.21 -16.73
N HIS A 410 -7.71 -3.17 -15.87
CA HIS A 410 -8.51 -4.37 -15.69
C HIS A 410 -9.97 -4.00 -15.36
N PRO A 411 -10.99 -4.67 -15.95
CA PRO A 411 -12.40 -4.28 -15.80
C PRO A 411 -12.88 -4.15 -14.36
N TRP A 412 -12.28 -4.92 -13.45
CA TRP A 412 -12.56 -4.86 -12.03
C TRP A 412 -12.32 -3.47 -11.40
N TYR A 413 -11.41 -2.66 -11.95
CA TYR A 413 -11.18 -1.29 -11.50
C TYR A 413 -12.17 -0.27 -12.09
N GLY A 414 -12.97 -0.63 -13.09
CA GLY A 414 -13.74 0.32 -13.90
C GLY A 414 -14.64 1.25 -13.08
N SER A 415 -15.53 0.67 -12.26
CA SER A 415 -16.43 1.42 -11.38
C SER A 415 -15.73 2.10 -10.21
N GLU A 416 -14.49 1.71 -9.91
CA GLU A 416 -13.68 2.31 -8.85
C GLU A 416 -12.87 3.52 -9.34
N LEU A 417 -12.50 3.55 -10.61
CA LEU A 417 -11.74 4.64 -11.24
C LEU A 417 -12.62 5.77 -11.78
N ASP A 418 -13.90 5.49 -12.04
CA ASP A 418 -14.84 6.44 -12.62
C ASP A 418 -16.06 6.63 -11.69
N PRO A 419 -16.08 7.72 -10.89
CA PRO A 419 -17.23 8.00 -10.03
C PRO A 419 -18.51 8.31 -10.82
N THR A 420 -18.44 8.66 -12.11
CA THR A 420 -19.64 8.88 -12.93
C THR A 420 -20.37 7.58 -13.27
N MET A 421 -19.69 6.43 -13.20
CA MET A 421 -20.30 5.11 -13.34
C MET A 421 -21.04 4.65 -12.08
N ARG A 422 -20.92 5.37 -10.96
CA ARG A 422 -21.56 5.00 -9.68
C ARG A 422 -22.94 5.63 -9.57
N SER A 423 -23.89 4.86 -9.05
CA SER A 423 -25.18 5.43 -8.67
C SER A 423 -24.97 6.41 -7.51
N THR A 424 -25.61 7.58 -7.57
CA THR A 424 -25.49 8.57 -6.49
C THR A 424 -26.32 8.11 -5.30
N PRO A 425 -25.73 7.92 -4.09
CA PRO A 425 -26.46 7.39 -2.94
C PRO A 425 -27.32 8.45 -2.23
N GLU A 426 -27.49 9.66 -2.79
CA GLU A 426 -28.25 10.75 -2.17
C GLU A 426 -29.68 10.35 -1.83
N ARG A 427 -30.31 9.49 -2.64
CA ARG A 427 -31.65 8.97 -2.31
C ARG A 427 -31.66 8.15 -1.01
N PHE A 428 -30.61 7.37 -0.74
CA PHE A 428 -30.46 6.60 0.48
C PHE A 428 -30.18 7.52 1.67
N VAL A 429 -29.33 8.53 1.48
CA VAL A 429 -29.05 9.54 2.52
C VAL A 429 -30.31 10.34 2.86
N ALA A 430 -31.09 10.76 1.86
CA ALA A 430 -32.35 11.47 2.05
C ALA A 430 -33.38 10.59 2.80
N PHE A 431 -33.50 9.32 2.43
CA PHE A 431 -34.32 8.35 3.16
C PHE A 431 -33.86 8.23 4.62
N MET A 432 -32.56 8.05 4.87
CA MET A 432 -32.01 7.94 6.22
C MET A 432 -32.30 9.19 7.06
N ARG A 433 -32.15 10.39 6.50
CA ARG A 433 -32.48 11.65 7.20
C ARG A 433 -33.97 11.76 7.53
N GLY A 434 -34.84 11.32 6.62
CA GLY A 434 -36.30 11.39 6.78
C GLY A 434 -36.89 10.32 7.71
N THR A 435 -36.22 9.18 7.87
CA THR A 435 -36.68 8.09 8.74
C THR A 435 -36.33 8.40 10.20
N PRO A 436 -37.30 8.57 11.13
CA PRO A 436 -37.00 8.78 12.55
C PRO A 436 -36.36 7.53 13.16
N GLY A 437 -35.67 7.68 14.30
CA GLY A 437 -35.06 6.56 15.01
C GLY A 437 -33.70 6.10 14.46
N GLU A 438 -33.26 4.95 14.94
CA GLU A 438 -31.97 4.33 14.65
C GLU A 438 -32.03 3.52 13.35
N ILE A 439 -30.95 3.55 12.56
CA ILE A 439 -30.84 2.81 11.30
C ILE A 439 -29.58 1.95 11.35
N LEU A 440 -29.71 0.67 10.99
CA LEU A 440 -28.58 -0.21 10.75
C LEU A 440 -28.22 -0.16 9.26
N ALA A 441 -26.95 0.04 8.93
CA ALA A 441 -26.51 0.06 7.53
C ALA A 441 -25.13 -0.60 7.37
N ASP A 442 -24.88 -1.18 6.20
CA ASP A 442 -23.58 -1.76 5.84
C ASP A 442 -22.47 -0.70 5.69
N ASP A 443 -22.83 0.51 5.26
CA ASP A 443 -21.91 1.63 5.06
C ASP A 443 -22.15 2.75 6.11
N PRO A 444 -21.30 2.86 7.14
CA PRO A 444 -21.40 3.91 8.15
C PRO A 444 -21.19 5.32 7.59
N GLY A 445 -20.55 5.45 6.42
CA GLY A 445 -20.37 6.72 5.73
C GLY A 445 -21.71 7.35 5.35
N LEU A 446 -22.68 6.53 4.95
CA LEU A 446 -24.05 6.99 4.66
C LEU A 446 -24.79 7.43 5.94
N LEU A 447 -24.61 6.69 7.04
CA LEU A 447 -25.18 7.05 8.35
C LEU A 447 -24.63 8.39 8.83
N MET A 448 -23.32 8.64 8.71
CA MET A 448 -22.73 9.94 9.08
C MET A 448 -23.26 11.09 8.22
N LEU A 449 -23.37 10.90 6.90
CA LEU A 449 -23.95 11.91 6.00
C LEU A 449 -25.41 12.23 6.37
N ALA A 450 -26.14 11.25 6.89
CA ALA A 450 -27.51 11.40 7.35
C ALA A 450 -27.62 11.91 8.80
N GLY A 451 -26.50 12.10 9.51
CA GLY A 451 -26.50 12.50 10.92
C GLY A 451 -27.05 11.44 11.87
N LYS A 452 -26.94 10.16 11.50
CA LYS A 452 -27.43 9.02 12.29
C LYS A 452 -26.35 8.49 13.24
N PRO A 453 -26.75 7.99 14.42
CA PRO A 453 -25.82 7.32 15.33
C PRO A 453 -25.27 6.05 14.67
N ILE A 454 -24.01 5.73 14.98
CA ILE A 454 -23.33 4.53 14.52
C ILE A 454 -23.03 3.71 15.76
N ARG A 455 -23.68 2.55 15.85
CA ARG A 455 -23.50 1.58 16.94
C ARG A 455 -22.76 0.32 16.49
N TYR A 456 -22.78 0.06 15.19
CA TYR A 456 -22.12 -1.04 14.52
C TYR A 456 -21.41 -0.44 13.31
N ASP A 457 -20.08 -0.36 13.34
CA ASP A 457 -19.31 0.49 12.41
C ASP A 457 -18.56 -0.26 11.30
N ASP A 458 -18.46 -1.58 11.34
CA ASP A 458 -17.72 -2.34 10.33
C ASP A 458 -18.27 -3.75 10.16
N ALA A 459 -19.24 -3.88 9.26
CA ALA A 459 -19.79 -5.18 8.90
C ALA A 459 -18.70 -6.16 8.43
N SER A 460 -17.62 -5.68 7.79
CA SER A 460 -16.54 -6.55 7.29
C SER A 460 -15.70 -7.18 8.41
N THR A 461 -15.74 -6.63 9.63
CA THR A 461 -15.08 -7.20 10.81
C THR A 461 -16.08 -7.87 11.75
N MET A 462 -17.34 -7.40 11.81
CA MET A 462 -18.40 -7.97 12.64
C MET A 462 -18.68 -9.44 12.33
N GLY A 463 -18.96 -9.78 11.08
CA GLY A 463 -19.27 -11.14 10.66
C GLY A 463 -18.15 -12.14 11.00
N PRO A 464 -16.89 -11.85 10.60
CA PRO A 464 -15.76 -12.69 10.98
C PRO A 464 -15.55 -12.78 12.50
N ALA A 465 -15.73 -11.68 13.24
CA ALA A 465 -15.59 -11.66 14.70
C ALA A 465 -16.62 -12.55 15.41
N ALA A 466 -17.87 -12.54 14.94
CA ALA A 466 -18.93 -13.40 15.43
C ALA A 466 -18.66 -14.88 15.10
N ALA A 467 -18.22 -15.17 13.86
CA ALA A 467 -17.97 -16.53 13.39
C ALA A 467 -16.90 -17.29 14.20
N ILE A 468 -15.96 -16.57 14.81
CA ILE A 468 -14.91 -17.16 15.67
C ILE A 468 -15.17 -16.98 17.17
N GLY A 469 -16.35 -16.49 17.55
CA GLY A 469 -16.77 -16.34 18.96
C GLY A 469 -16.03 -15.24 19.73
N LYS A 470 -15.41 -14.28 19.04
CA LYS A 470 -14.72 -13.14 19.65
C LYS A 470 -15.66 -11.96 19.95
N TRP A 471 -16.78 -11.92 19.24
CA TRP A 471 -17.86 -10.99 19.50
C TRP A 471 -19.17 -11.76 19.66
N ASP A 472 -19.95 -11.40 20.67
CA ASP A 472 -21.26 -11.98 20.91
C ASP A 472 -22.34 -11.21 20.13
N GLN A 473 -22.61 -11.65 18.91
CA GLN A 473 -23.60 -11.02 18.03
C GLN A 473 -25.06 -11.14 18.51
N ARG A 474 -25.34 -11.86 19.61
CA ARG A 474 -26.71 -12.04 20.10
C ARG A 474 -27.39 -10.72 20.45
N GLY A 475 -26.65 -9.72 20.96
CA GLY A 475 -27.23 -8.41 21.24
C GLY A 475 -27.72 -7.69 19.99
N LEU A 476 -27.00 -7.81 18.85
CA LEU A 476 -27.49 -7.32 17.56
C LEU A 476 -28.75 -8.06 17.11
N ILE A 477 -28.78 -9.39 17.27
CA ILE A 477 -29.94 -10.22 16.93
C ILE A 477 -31.15 -9.85 17.78
N GLU A 478 -30.96 -9.56 19.07
CA GLU A 478 -32.00 -9.08 19.99
C GLU A 478 -32.55 -7.72 19.55
N ASP A 479 -31.69 -6.77 19.16
CA ASP A 479 -32.14 -5.47 18.64
C ASP A 479 -32.96 -5.60 17.35
N ILE A 480 -32.57 -6.52 16.46
CA ILE A 480 -33.33 -6.85 15.25
C ILE A 480 -34.67 -7.49 15.66
N THR A 481 -34.66 -8.45 16.57
CA THR A 481 -35.86 -9.14 17.06
C THR A 481 -36.86 -8.20 17.71
N HIS A 482 -36.38 -7.22 18.48
CA HIS A 482 -37.19 -6.18 19.09
C HIS A 482 -37.53 -5.01 18.15
N GLN A 483 -37.23 -5.14 16.84
CA GLN A 483 -37.52 -4.13 15.83
C GLN A 483 -36.98 -2.73 16.18
N ARG A 484 -35.83 -2.67 16.86
CA ARG A 484 -35.23 -1.42 17.34
C ARG A 484 -34.87 -0.47 16.20
N PHE A 485 -34.40 -1.02 15.08
CA PHE A 485 -34.02 -0.23 13.93
C PHE A 485 -35.27 0.16 13.15
N SER A 486 -35.43 1.45 12.88
CA SER A 486 -36.53 1.96 12.06
C SER A 486 -36.32 1.61 10.59
N ALA A 487 -35.08 1.38 10.18
CA ALA A 487 -34.74 0.73 8.92
C ALA A 487 -33.41 -0.05 9.03
N ILE A 488 -33.28 -1.09 8.22
CA ILE A 488 -32.03 -1.82 7.99
C ILE A 488 -31.71 -1.73 6.49
N MET A 489 -30.50 -1.32 6.14
CA MET A 489 -30.08 -1.03 4.76
C MET A 489 -28.83 -1.81 4.38
N LEU A 490 -28.97 -2.83 3.52
CA LEU A 490 -27.91 -3.78 3.18
C LEU A 490 -27.79 -3.95 1.65
N PRO A 491 -26.57 -4.18 1.12
CA PRO A 491 -26.39 -4.51 -0.29
C PRO A 491 -26.91 -5.92 -0.64
N ILE A 492 -26.96 -6.82 0.36
CA ILE A 492 -27.49 -8.18 0.21
C ILE A 492 -29.01 -8.21 0.22
N ASN A 493 -29.62 -9.01 -0.67
CA ASN A 493 -31.05 -9.25 -0.65
C ASN A 493 -31.42 -10.43 0.27
N VAL A 494 -31.72 -10.12 1.53
CA VAL A 494 -32.07 -11.07 2.61
C VAL A 494 -33.26 -11.98 2.28
N ASN A 495 -34.16 -11.58 1.37
CA ASN A 495 -35.31 -12.40 0.98
C ASN A 495 -34.93 -13.55 0.04
N THR A 496 -33.87 -13.39 -0.75
CA THR A 496 -33.44 -14.39 -1.75
C THR A 496 -32.15 -15.09 -1.34
N GLU A 497 -31.32 -14.42 -0.55
CA GLU A 497 -30.01 -14.91 -0.13
C GLU A 497 -30.03 -15.34 1.34
N THR A 498 -29.45 -16.52 1.62
CA THR A 498 -29.36 -17.10 2.97
C THR A 498 -27.98 -16.95 3.59
N SER A 499 -27.00 -16.48 2.83
CA SER A 499 -25.62 -16.28 3.27
C SER A 499 -25.04 -15.06 2.57
N ASP A 500 -24.22 -14.29 3.27
CA ASP A 500 -23.41 -13.24 2.68
C ASP A 500 -22.09 -13.82 2.14
N PRO A 501 -21.85 -13.82 0.81
CA PRO A 501 -20.62 -14.33 0.23
C PRO A 501 -19.36 -13.55 0.68
N ALA A 502 -19.53 -12.28 1.09
CA ALA A 502 -18.44 -11.47 1.64
C ALA A 502 -18.20 -11.74 3.14
N GLY A 503 -19.10 -12.49 3.79
CA GLY A 503 -18.99 -12.87 5.19
C GLY A 503 -19.16 -11.71 6.17
N ARG A 504 -19.75 -10.57 5.76
CA ARG A 504 -19.96 -9.40 6.62
C ARG A 504 -21.10 -9.63 7.61
N TRP A 505 -22.15 -10.30 7.15
CA TRP A 505 -23.33 -10.63 7.96
C TRP A 505 -23.48 -12.14 8.15
N SER A 506 -23.69 -12.56 9.39
CA SER A 506 -23.88 -13.98 9.72
C SER A 506 -25.24 -14.49 9.23
N PRO A 507 -25.37 -15.80 8.96
CA PRO A 507 -26.66 -16.41 8.61
C PRO A 507 -27.74 -16.14 9.66
N GLU A 508 -27.39 -16.08 10.95
CA GLU A 508 -28.31 -15.82 12.05
C GLU A 508 -28.86 -14.39 12.01
N VAL A 509 -28.00 -13.40 11.72
CA VAL A 509 -28.44 -12.00 11.55
C VAL A 509 -29.36 -11.86 10.34
N LEU A 510 -29.00 -12.48 9.20
CA LEU A 510 -29.85 -12.46 8.00
C LEU A 510 -31.20 -13.14 8.25
N ALA A 511 -31.23 -14.25 8.99
CA ALA A 511 -32.45 -14.93 9.39
C ALA A 511 -33.34 -14.05 10.28
N ALA A 512 -32.76 -13.36 11.26
CA ALA A 512 -33.49 -12.43 12.13
C ALA A 512 -34.11 -11.28 11.34
N ILE A 513 -33.36 -10.67 10.40
CA ILE A 513 -33.89 -9.61 9.53
C ILE A 513 -35.06 -10.13 8.71
N ARG A 514 -34.93 -11.32 8.10
CA ARG A 514 -36.00 -11.94 7.29
C ARG A 514 -37.28 -12.15 8.10
N GLN A 515 -37.13 -12.54 9.36
CA GLN A 515 -38.24 -12.85 10.25
C GLN A 515 -38.96 -11.59 10.75
N TYR A 516 -38.24 -10.56 11.18
CA TYR A 516 -38.83 -9.41 11.88
C TYR A 516 -38.99 -8.14 11.04
N TYR A 517 -38.38 -8.09 9.85
CA TYR A 517 -38.47 -6.96 8.93
C TYR A 517 -39.06 -7.39 7.58
N THR A 518 -39.72 -6.45 6.90
CA THR A 518 -40.21 -6.58 5.53
C THR A 518 -39.47 -5.62 4.61
N ARG A 519 -39.29 -6.02 3.36
CA ARG A 519 -38.56 -5.23 2.37
C ARG A 519 -39.45 -4.09 1.87
N LEU A 520 -38.97 -2.86 1.96
CA LEU A 520 -39.65 -1.67 1.46
C LEU A 520 -39.26 -1.36 0.01
N TYR A 521 -37.96 -1.37 -0.31
CA TYR A 521 -37.44 -1.06 -1.65
C TYR A 521 -36.46 -2.12 -2.15
N TYR A 522 -36.47 -2.36 -3.46
CA TYR A 522 -35.49 -3.18 -4.16
C TYR A 522 -34.59 -2.28 -5.02
N ASP A 523 -33.31 -2.28 -4.73
CA ASP A 523 -32.31 -1.40 -5.35
C ASP A 523 -30.90 -1.97 -5.10
N GLU A 524 -29.85 -1.22 -5.47
CA GLU A 524 -28.45 -1.52 -5.13
C GLU A 524 -28.22 -1.67 -3.61
N ILE A 525 -29.00 -0.93 -2.80
CA ILE A 525 -29.09 -1.12 -1.35
C ILE A 525 -30.53 -1.46 -1.02
N SER A 526 -30.77 -2.70 -0.60
CA SER A 526 -32.08 -3.17 -0.16
C SER A 526 -32.43 -2.54 1.19
N THR A 527 -33.64 -1.99 1.29
CA THR A 527 -34.15 -1.33 2.51
C THR A 527 -35.23 -2.19 3.15
N TYR A 528 -35.07 -2.44 4.44
CA TYR A 528 -35.96 -3.25 5.27
C TYR A 528 -36.53 -2.40 6.40
N VAL A 529 -37.81 -2.55 6.70
CA VAL A 529 -38.52 -1.85 7.78
C VAL A 529 -39.22 -2.86 8.68
N PRO A 530 -39.50 -2.53 9.96
CA PRO A 530 -40.25 -3.41 10.86
C PRO A 530 -41.55 -3.93 10.22
N ARG A 531 -41.86 -5.21 10.46
CA ARG A 531 -43.13 -5.84 10.06
C ARG A 531 -44.31 -5.35 10.89
#